data_AF-A0A8C4RXR2-F1
#
_entry.id   AF-A0A8C4RXR2-F1
#
_cell.length_a   1.000
_cell.length_b   1.000
_cell.length_c   1.000
_cell.angle_alpha   90.00
_cell.angle_beta   90.00
_cell.angle_gamma   90.00
#
_symmetry.space_group_name_H-M   'P 1'
#
loop_
_entity.id
_entity.type
_entity.pdbx_description
1 polymer ?
#
loop_
_entity_poly.entity_id
_entity_poly.type
_entity_poly.pdbx_seq_one_letter_code
_entity_poly.pdbx_strand_id
1 'polypeptide(L)'
;QVCNGFLEKLYQTLKTKYKDFTPATVENELNIACRVARGKESRLCYYLGATSDAATKITSEVTRPLSYHVPVHKICEKLQKKDSQICELRYEKQVLDLSSSSLIKLKVVELKNILQSWGEMCRACFEKTDYVNVIQELAPKYTSHKRYSSDL
;
A
#
# COMPACT_ATOMS: atom_id res chain seq x y z
N GLN A 1 5.11 -2.02 -5.35
CA GLN A 1 4.59 -0.65 -5.64
C GLN A 1 3.12 -0.62 -5.24
N VAL A 2 2.62 0.51 -4.72
CA VAL A 2 1.23 0.60 -4.23
C VAL A 2 0.23 0.43 -5.36
N CYS A 3 0.44 1.09 -6.50
CA CYS A 3 -0.42 0.95 -7.69
C CYS A 3 -0.66 -0.51 -8.07
N ASN A 4 0.42 -1.28 -8.30
CA ASN A 4 0.31 -2.68 -8.69
C ASN A 4 -0.42 -3.52 -7.64
N GLY A 5 -0.06 -3.41 -6.35
CA GLY A 5 -0.68 -4.24 -5.32
C GLY A 5 -2.16 -3.94 -5.12
N PHE A 6 -2.52 -2.65 -5.11
CA PHE A 6 -3.91 -2.23 -4.95
C PHE A 6 -4.79 -2.66 -6.12
N LEU A 7 -4.35 -2.42 -7.36
CA LEU A 7 -5.12 -2.77 -8.56
C LEU A 7 -5.17 -4.28 -8.82
N GLU A 8 -4.15 -5.05 -8.42
CA GLU A 8 -4.20 -6.51 -8.47
C GLU A 8 -5.24 -7.05 -7.49
N LYS A 9 -5.28 -6.53 -6.26
CA LYS A 9 -6.33 -6.90 -5.28
C LYS A 9 -7.73 -6.57 -5.79
N LEU A 10 -7.90 -5.41 -6.43
CA LEU A 10 -9.16 -5.04 -7.08
C LEU A 10 -9.52 -6.02 -8.19
N TYR A 11 -8.56 -6.38 -9.04
CA TYR A 11 -8.76 -7.34 -10.14
C TYR A 11 -9.20 -8.73 -9.64
N GLN A 12 -8.55 -9.24 -8.58
CA GLN A 12 -8.95 -10.51 -7.97
C GLN A 12 -10.35 -10.43 -7.34
N THR A 13 -10.68 -9.32 -6.67
CA THR A 13 -12.03 -9.08 -6.13
C THR A 13 -13.09 -9.12 -7.23
N LEU A 14 -12.80 -8.49 -8.37
CA LEU A 14 -13.69 -8.50 -9.53
C LEU A 14 -13.88 -9.92 -10.09
N LYS A 15 -12.80 -10.70 -10.21
CA LYS A 15 -12.85 -12.09 -10.69
C LYS A 15 -13.74 -12.98 -9.83
N THR A 16 -13.68 -12.79 -8.52
CA THR A 16 -14.47 -13.58 -7.57
C THR A 16 -15.95 -13.21 -7.58
N LYS A 17 -16.27 -11.93 -7.78
CA LYS A 17 -17.62 -11.39 -7.63
C LYS A 17 -18.42 -11.31 -8.93
N TYR A 18 -17.75 -11.17 -10.06
CA TYR A 18 -18.39 -10.92 -11.36
C TYR A 18 -17.91 -11.91 -12.42
N LYS A 19 -18.85 -12.39 -13.24
CA LYS A 19 -18.56 -13.21 -14.41
C LYS A 19 -17.90 -12.39 -15.54
N ASP A 20 -18.41 -11.18 -15.77
CA ASP A 20 -17.98 -10.27 -16.82
C ASP A 20 -17.62 -8.89 -16.25
N PHE A 21 -16.59 -8.27 -16.80
CA PHE A 21 -16.09 -6.99 -16.31
C PHE A 21 -16.61 -5.89 -17.23
N THR A 22 -17.45 -5.00 -16.70
CA THR A 22 -17.89 -3.80 -17.41
C THR A 22 -17.21 -2.58 -16.80
N PRO A 23 -16.95 -1.50 -17.56
CA PRO A 23 -16.38 -0.28 -16.99
C PRO A 23 -17.15 0.24 -15.76
N ALA A 24 -18.49 0.09 -15.76
CA ALA A 24 -19.34 0.49 -14.65
C ALA A 24 -19.16 -0.40 -13.41
N THR A 25 -19.08 -1.72 -13.56
CA THR A 25 -18.83 -2.63 -12.42
C THR A 25 -17.44 -2.42 -11.84
N VAL A 26 -16.44 -2.23 -12.70
CA VAL A 26 -15.07 -1.90 -12.26
C VAL A 26 -15.02 -0.55 -11.54
N GLU A 27 -15.70 0.48 -12.05
CA GLU A 27 -15.74 1.79 -11.39
C GLU A 27 -16.42 1.71 -10.02
N ASN A 28 -17.50 0.94 -9.89
CA ASN A 28 -18.17 0.73 -8.61
C ASN A 28 -17.24 0.06 -7.59
N GLU A 29 -16.58 -1.04 -7.95
CA GLU A 29 -15.65 -1.73 -7.04
C GLU A 29 -14.42 -0.88 -6.72
N LEU A 30 -13.90 -0.10 -7.68
CA LEU A 30 -12.82 0.85 -7.43
C LEU A 30 -13.24 1.88 -6.37
N ASN A 31 -14.44 2.45 -6.49
CA ASN A 31 -14.96 3.40 -5.51
C ASN A 31 -15.15 2.76 -4.12
N ILE A 32 -15.64 1.51 -4.06
CA ILE A 32 -15.76 0.77 -2.79
C ILE A 32 -14.38 0.56 -2.16
N ALA A 33 -13.40 0.08 -2.94
CA ALA A 33 -12.04 -0.12 -2.48
C ALA A 33 -11.40 1.18 -1.97
N CYS A 34 -11.64 2.29 -2.68
CA CYS A 34 -11.11 3.60 -2.31
C CYS A 34 -11.75 4.22 -1.07
N ARG A 35 -13.02 3.93 -0.76
CA ARG A 35 -13.66 4.39 0.48
C ARG A 35 -13.05 3.78 1.74
N VAL A 36 -12.63 2.52 1.66
CA VAL A 36 -12.01 1.79 2.78
C VAL A 36 -10.49 1.90 2.79
N ALA A 37 -9.88 2.39 1.71
CA ALA A 37 -8.44 2.57 1.60
C ALA A 37 -7.89 3.51 2.69
N ARG A 38 -6.67 3.20 3.15
CA ARG A 38 -5.97 3.96 4.19
C ARG A 38 -4.51 4.22 3.77
N GLY A 39 -3.89 5.22 4.38
CA GLY A 39 -2.48 5.56 4.14
C GLY A 39 -2.17 5.78 2.66
N LYS A 40 -1.21 5.01 2.14
CA LYS A 40 -0.72 5.17 0.75
C LYS A 40 -1.75 4.75 -0.31
N GLU A 41 -2.66 3.84 0.03
CA GLU A 41 -3.75 3.44 -0.89
C GLU A 41 -4.81 4.53 -1.00
N SER A 42 -5.13 5.21 0.11
CA SER A 42 -6.00 6.40 0.09
C SER A 42 -5.39 7.51 -0.79
N ARG A 43 -4.07 7.72 -0.67
CA ARG A 43 -3.37 8.69 -1.53
C ARG A 43 -3.34 8.27 -3.01
N LEU A 44 -3.21 6.98 -3.30
CA LEU A 44 -3.37 6.48 -4.67
C LEU A 44 -4.78 6.79 -5.20
N CYS A 45 -5.83 6.52 -4.43
CA CYS A 45 -7.21 6.80 -4.81
C CYS A 45 -7.48 8.27 -5.10
N TYR A 46 -6.82 9.18 -4.36
CA TYR A 46 -6.84 10.61 -4.64
C TYR A 46 -6.28 10.92 -6.04
N TYR A 47 -5.09 10.40 -6.36
CA TYR A 47 -4.48 10.60 -7.68
C TYR A 47 -5.29 9.97 -8.82
N LEU A 48 -5.96 8.84 -8.57
CA LEU A 48 -6.84 8.20 -9.57
C LEU A 48 -8.15 8.96 -9.80
N GLY A 49 -8.51 9.93 -8.96
CA GLY A 49 -9.81 10.60 -9.07
C GLY A 49 -10.98 9.80 -8.50
N ALA A 50 -10.70 8.82 -7.64
CA ALA A 50 -11.69 7.93 -7.03
C ALA A 50 -12.12 8.39 -5.62
N THR A 51 -11.91 9.66 -5.31
CA THR A 51 -12.30 10.31 -4.05
C THR A 51 -13.13 11.56 -4.36
N SER A 52 -14.04 11.94 -3.46
CA SER A 52 -14.98 13.05 -3.68
C SER A 52 -14.30 14.42 -3.79
N ASP A 53 -13.11 14.55 -3.24
CA ASP A 53 -12.27 15.75 -3.19
C ASP A 53 -11.21 15.80 -4.30
N ALA A 54 -11.16 14.81 -5.19
CA ALA A 54 -10.19 14.80 -6.28
C ALA A 54 -10.59 15.75 -7.41
N ALA A 55 -9.63 16.58 -7.85
CA ALA A 55 -9.83 17.57 -8.91
C ALA A 55 -9.98 16.98 -10.32
N THR A 56 -9.45 15.77 -10.55
CA THR A 56 -9.46 15.12 -11.87
C THR A 56 -10.03 13.71 -11.78
N LYS A 57 -10.98 13.38 -12.65
CA LYS A 57 -11.56 12.02 -12.71
C LYS A 57 -10.85 11.18 -13.78
N ILE A 58 -9.63 10.73 -13.48
CA ILE A 58 -8.86 9.83 -14.37
C ILE A 58 -9.18 8.34 -14.16
N THR A 59 -10.25 8.02 -13.41
CA THR A 59 -10.68 6.64 -13.12
C THR A 59 -10.87 5.82 -14.39
N SER A 60 -11.28 6.46 -15.50
CA SER A 60 -11.42 5.81 -16.82
C SER A 60 -10.12 5.21 -17.38
N GLU A 61 -8.96 5.71 -16.97
CA GLU A 61 -7.64 5.17 -17.33
C GLU A 61 -7.30 3.88 -16.57
N VAL A 62 -8.09 3.55 -15.54
CA VAL A 62 -8.06 2.26 -14.83
C VAL A 62 -9.23 1.40 -15.25
N THR A 63 -10.45 1.92 -15.19
CA THR A 63 -11.68 1.11 -15.30
C THR A 63 -11.84 0.48 -16.68
N ARG A 64 -11.55 1.22 -17.76
CA ARG A 64 -11.59 0.69 -19.13
C ARG A 64 -10.55 -0.40 -19.39
N PRO A 65 -9.24 -0.17 -19.20
CA PRO A 65 -8.27 -1.22 -19.46
C PRO A 65 -8.46 -2.43 -18.55
N LEU A 66 -8.86 -2.23 -17.29
CA LEU A 66 -9.11 -3.34 -16.37
C LEU A 66 -10.35 -4.15 -16.79
N SER A 67 -11.39 -3.52 -17.35
CA SER A 67 -12.54 -4.24 -17.92
C SER A 67 -12.19 -5.10 -19.15
N TYR A 68 -11.10 -4.76 -19.85
CA TYR A 68 -10.56 -5.58 -20.94
C TYR A 68 -9.43 -6.50 -20.49
N HIS A 69 -9.30 -6.75 -19.19
CA HIS A 69 -8.26 -7.62 -18.61
C HIS A 69 -6.82 -7.22 -18.97
N VAL A 70 -6.57 -5.93 -19.24
CA VAL A 70 -5.22 -5.44 -19.43
C VAL A 70 -4.43 -5.68 -18.14
N PRO A 71 -3.21 -6.25 -18.22
CA PRO A 71 -2.40 -6.52 -17.03
C PRO A 71 -2.15 -5.26 -16.20
N VAL A 72 -2.30 -5.38 -14.88
CA VAL A 72 -2.19 -4.27 -13.93
C VAL A 72 -0.90 -3.47 -14.07
N HIS A 73 0.24 -4.16 -14.26
CA HIS A 73 1.53 -3.48 -14.43
C HIS A 73 1.54 -2.50 -15.61
N LYS A 74 0.89 -2.83 -16.74
CA LYS A 74 0.79 -1.95 -17.91
C LYS A 74 -0.10 -0.74 -17.64
N ILE A 75 -1.15 -0.92 -16.84
CA ILE A 75 -2.04 0.17 -16.42
C ILE A 75 -1.24 1.15 -15.55
N CYS A 76 -0.51 0.65 -14.56
CA CYS A 76 0.33 1.48 -13.69
C CYS A 76 1.47 2.18 -14.44
N GLU A 77 2.12 1.54 -15.42
CA GLU A 77 3.09 2.20 -16.30
C GLU A 77 2.47 3.34 -17.12
N LYS A 78 1.24 3.18 -17.62
CA LYS A 78 0.53 4.23 -18.34
C LYS A 78 0.16 5.40 -17.43
N LEU A 79 -0.30 5.10 -16.21
CA LEU A 79 -0.61 6.11 -15.20
C LEU A 79 0.64 6.90 -14.78
N GLN A 80 1.80 6.23 -14.65
CA GLN A 80 3.07 6.88 -14.34
C GLN A 80 3.43 7.99 -15.33
N LYS A 81 3.14 7.79 -16.61
CA LYS A 81 3.41 8.78 -17.66
C LYS A 81 2.52 10.01 -17.54
N LYS A 82 1.36 9.90 -16.88
CA LYS A 82 0.46 11.02 -16.59
C LYS A 82 0.83 11.72 -15.28
N ASP A 83 1.17 10.94 -14.27
CA ASP A 83 1.56 11.42 -12.95
C ASP A 83 2.61 10.46 -12.35
N SER A 84 3.85 10.94 -12.23
CA SER A 84 4.95 10.14 -11.68
C SER A 84 4.72 9.77 -10.21
N GLN A 85 3.96 10.59 -9.47
CA GLN A 85 3.71 10.40 -8.04
C GLN A 85 2.93 9.12 -7.76
N ILE A 86 2.09 8.66 -8.68
CA ILE A 86 1.33 7.40 -8.59
C ILE A 86 2.28 6.21 -8.38
N CYS A 87 3.36 6.18 -9.13
CA CYS A 87 4.32 5.07 -9.14
C CYS A 87 5.45 5.23 -8.10
N GLU A 88 5.63 6.44 -7.56
CA GLU A 88 6.50 6.72 -6.41
C GLU A 88 5.92 6.17 -5.09
N LEU A 89 4.60 5.98 -5.01
CA LEU A 89 3.97 5.32 -3.86
C LEU A 89 4.45 3.87 -3.74
N ARG A 90 5.21 3.60 -2.69
CA ARG A 90 5.68 2.25 -2.31
C ARG A 90 5.12 1.86 -0.95
N TYR A 91 4.59 0.65 -0.82
CA TYR A 91 4.31 0.09 0.50
C TYR A 91 5.57 0.19 1.35
N GLU A 92 5.40 0.46 2.64
CA GLU A 92 6.52 0.37 3.56
C GLU A 92 7.07 -1.04 3.47
N LYS A 93 8.37 -1.16 3.24
CA LYS A 93 9.02 -2.48 3.27
C LYS A 93 8.78 -3.02 4.66
N GLN A 94 7.97 -4.07 4.77
CA GLN A 94 7.85 -4.78 6.03
C GLN A 94 9.23 -5.32 6.36
N VAL A 95 9.79 -4.89 7.48
CA VAL A 95 11.04 -5.43 7.99
C VAL A 95 10.70 -6.81 8.55
N LEU A 96 10.88 -7.84 7.71
CA LEU A 96 10.58 -9.23 8.02
C LEU A 96 11.58 -9.82 9.02
N ASP A 97 12.79 -9.26 9.07
CA ASP A 97 13.84 -9.64 10.01
C ASP A 97 14.13 -8.51 10.99
N LEU A 98 13.65 -8.66 12.21
CA LEU A 98 13.88 -7.74 13.33
C LEU A 98 15.09 -8.18 14.18
N SER A 99 15.99 -9.01 13.64
CA SER A 99 17.27 -9.30 14.29
C SER A 99 18.11 -8.03 14.41
N SER A 100 18.91 -7.92 15.48
CA SER A 100 19.81 -6.78 15.70
C SER A 100 20.71 -6.53 14.49
N SER A 101 21.25 -7.60 13.88
CA SER A 101 22.15 -7.51 12.73
C SER A 101 21.50 -6.92 11.48
N SER A 102 20.19 -7.13 11.29
CA SER A 102 19.41 -6.54 10.19
C SER A 102 18.99 -5.11 10.51
N LEU A 103 18.54 -4.84 11.73
CA LEU A 103 18.15 -3.49 12.16
C LEU A 103 19.32 -2.51 12.15
N ILE A 104 20.53 -2.95 12.51
CA ILE A 104 21.75 -2.13 12.46
C ILE A 104 22.10 -1.69 11.02
N LYS A 105 21.64 -2.40 9.97
CA LYS A 105 21.89 -2.01 8.58
C LYS A 105 20.94 -0.91 8.08
N LEU A 106 19.78 -0.74 8.72
CA LEU A 106 18.76 0.24 8.32
C LEU A 106 19.18 1.66 8.68
N LYS A 107 18.67 2.67 7.97
CA LYS A 107 18.84 4.07 8.37
C LYS A 107 17.96 4.39 9.58
N VAL A 108 18.33 5.41 10.36
CA VAL A 108 17.52 5.86 11.53
C VAL A 108 16.07 6.20 11.11
N VAL A 109 15.87 6.75 9.91
CA VAL A 109 14.53 7.01 9.37
C VAL A 109 13.72 5.73 9.18
N GLU A 110 14.34 4.64 8.75
CA GLU A 110 13.67 3.35 8.57
C GLU A 110 13.32 2.73 9.93
N LEU A 111 14.20 2.85 10.94
CA LEU A 111 13.92 2.42 12.31
C LEU A 111 12.75 3.20 12.92
N LYS A 112 12.71 4.52 12.72
CA LYS A 112 11.57 5.36 13.15
C LYS A 112 10.26 4.95 12.48
N ASN A 113 10.29 4.61 11.18
CA ASN A 113 9.12 4.14 10.46
C ASN A 113 8.58 2.82 11.03
N ILE A 114 9.45 1.90 11.47
CA ILE A 114 9.02 0.65 12.12
C ILE A 114 8.20 0.96 13.37
N LEU A 115 8.73 1.80 14.28
CA LEU A 115 8.03 2.20 15.49
C LEU A 115 6.70 2.90 15.17
N GLN A 116 6.71 3.84 14.23
CA GLN A 116 5.49 4.55 13.82
C GLN A 116 4.43 3.61 13.23
N SER A 117 4.85 2.58 12.48
CA SER A 117 3.94 1.56 11.93
C SER A 117 3.26 0.72 13.02
N TRP A 118 3.86 0.66 14.21
CA TRP A 118 3.32 0.01 15.41
C TRP A 118 2.52 0.96 16.32
N GLY A 119 2.46 2.25 15.96
CA GLY A 119 1.89 3.31 16.80
C GLY A 119 2.81 3.74 17.95
N GLU A 120 4.07 3.33 17.90
CA GLU A 120 5.06 3.52 18.96
C GLU A 120 6.00 4.69 18.64
N MET A 121 6.54 5.32 19.68
CA MET A 121 7.49 6.43 19.53
C MET A 121 8.59 6.33 20.58
N CYS A 122 9.85 6.26 20.15
CA CYS A 122 10.97 6.36 21.07
C CYS A 122 11.32 7.83 21.35
N ARG A 123 10.91 8.33 22.52
CA ARG A 123 11.18 9.73 22.95
C ARG A 123 12.57 9.93 23.54
N ALA A 124 13.23 8.87 24.01
CA ALA A 124 14.52 8.91 24.68
C ALA A 124 15.66 8.22 23.89
N CYS A 125 15.47 8.01 22.58
CA CYS A 125 16.51 7.46 21.71
C CYS A 125 17.39 8.60 21.17
N PHE A 126 18.69 8.55 21.47
CA PHE A 126 19.68 9.51 20.99
C PHE A 126 20.58 8.88 19.93
N GLU A 127 20.90 7.60 20.08
CA GLU A 127 21.74 6.83 19.18
C GLU A 127 20.93 5.82 18.36
N LYS A 128 21.53 5.35 17.26
CA LYS A 128 20.91 4.34 16.40
C LYS A 128 20.63 3.04 17.14
N THR A 129 21.54 2.65 18.04
CA THR A 129 21.46 1.48 18.91
C THR A 129 20.23 1.54 19.83
N ASP A 130 19.89 2.71 20.36
CA ASP A 130 18.69 2.89 21.19
C ASP A 130 17.42 2.51 20.42
N TYR A 131 17.30 2.96 19.17
CA TYR A 131 16.17 2.59 18.32
C TYR A 131 16.11 1.09 18.04
N VAL A 132 17.27 0.46 17.80
CA VAL A 132 17.34 -1.00 17.59
C VAL A 132 16.85 -1.76 18.82
N ASN A 133 17.31 -1.38 20.01
CA ASN A 133 16.94 -2.04 21.27
C ASN A 133 15.43 -1.95 21.53
N VAL A 134 14.85 -0.75 21.42
CA VAL A 134 13.40 -0.55 21.60
C VAL A 134 12.59 -1.37 20.59
N ILE A 135 13.04 -1.44 19.34
CA ILE A 135 12.38 -2.27 18.32
C ILE A 135 12.45 -3.75 18.70
N GLN A 136 13.58 -4.25 19.19
CA GLN A 136 13.71 -5.65 19.62
C GLN A 136 12.84 -5.97 20.83
N GLU A 137 12.74 -5.06 21.80
CA GLU A 137 11.87 -5.22 22.97
C GLU A 137 10.38 -5.26 22.60
N LEU A 138 9.96 -4.45 21.64
CA LEU A 138 8.56 -4.39 21.19
C LEU A 138 8.22 -5.46 20.15
N ALA A 139 9.20 -5.95 19.39
CA ALA A 139 9.00 -6.89 18.29
C ALA A 139 8.12 -8.12 18.65
N PRO A 140 8.26 -8.78 19.81
CA PRO A 140 7.40 -9.91 20.18
C PRO A 140 5.91 -9.56 20.24
N LYS A 141 5.55 -8.32 20.60
CA LYS A 141 4.15 -7.85 20.66
C LYS A 141 3.53 -7.72 19.26
N TYR A 142 4.33 -7.40 18.25
CA TYR A 142 3.84 -7.11 16.90
C TYR A 142 4.08 -8.24 15.89
N THR A 143 4.97 -9.18 16.21
CA THR A 143 5.26 -10.37 15.39
C THR A 143 4.38 -11.56 15.75
N SER A 144 3.96 -11.70 17.01
CA SER A 144 3.06 -12.78 17.47
C SER A 144 1.63 -12.65 16.93
N HIS A 145 1.15 -11.43 16.66
CA HIS A 145 -0.19 -11.17 16.12
C HIS A 145 -0.29 -11.20 14.58
N LYS A 146 0.83 -11.37 13.85
CA LYS A 146 0.85 -11.28 12.37
C LYS A 146 0.90 -12.62 11.62
N ARG A 147 0.70 -13.76 12.29
CA ARG A 147 0.53 -15.06 11.59
C ARG A 147 -0.84 -15.25 10.92
N TYR A 148 -1.77 -14.30 11.02
CA TYR A 148 -3.16 -14.47 10.57
C TYR A 148 -3.64 -13.47 9.50
N SER A 149 -2.75 -12.98 8.63
CA SER A 149 -3.18 -12.17 7.48
C SER A 149 -2.25 -12.36 6.26
N SER A 150 -2.01 -13.63 5.94
CA SER A 150 -1.42 -14.03 4.66
C SER A 150 -2.24 -15.11 3.92
N ASP A 151 -3.40 -15.50 4.44
CA ASP A 151 -4.34 -16.39 3.76
C ASP A 151 -5.76 -15.81 3.87
N LEU A 152 -6.11 -14.93 2.93
CA LEU A 152 -7.46 -14.67 2.42
C LEU A 152 -7.41 -13.68 1.24
#